data_AF-A0A6F8VHB4-F1
#
_entry.id   AF-A0A6F8VHB4-F1
#
_cell.length_a   1.000
_cell.length_b   1.000
_cell.length_c   1.000
_cell.angle_alpha   90.00
_cell.angle_beta   90.00
_cell.angle_gamma   90.00
#
_symmetry.space_group_name_H-M   'P 1'
#
loop_
_entity.id
_entity.type
_entity.pdbx_description
1 polymer ?
#
loop_
_entity_poly.entity_id
_entity_poly.type
_entity_poly.pdbx_seq_one_letter_code
_entity_poly.pdbx_strand_id
1 'polypeptide(L)'
;MPSSIKYTHPQNPDLQWTGKGRKPIWVDRWLNDGGTLEQLESAPDTKDYDLGITDGVVTQPALGEQLYADRIAAGQASMPDEDDPSFTPGVRAALEEALNRNRSRIESATMQAVQASHRSDSSKLDFSDDKLQVCLSEFGFSALTADEFMQAGVDESNKSLLHACRAGTAFWAAQEALKLSTTPGVVDNSDTSTPGVLDTFKEWIGERGLSKPRVYEAIRLAKFYSRLPEESRSQMLSIGKKQALLLASLSQEVIDQAAECGNDLIGKADLMTVAELKGEIASLQRREKNYEAELERAGNQIKRLSEAKKRTTDFLLRTEELREECMALQLGGELHLNGLRKLFDDTDTQAPEGGLQAEHVWIAANTLAARALDLVEYLHARMPEGAPDRPLARHLLTPDEAERWMLDYPLIENRHAAEAAVRESRREATRPRGPGRPKGSANKAAGE
;
A
#
# COMPACT_ATOMS: atom_id res chain seq x y z
N MET A 1 17.38 -45.88 13.12
CA MET A 1 16.75 -45.93 11.78
C MET A 1 16.86 -47.34 11.23
N PRO A 2 15.77 -48.00 10.79
CA PRO A 2 15.88 -49.30 10.13
C PRO A 2 16.68 -49.12 8.82
N SER A 3 17.73 -49.91 8.64
CA SER A 3 18.58 -49.86 7.44
C SER A 3 17.78 -50.31 6.22
N SER A 4 17.70 -49.49 5.17
CA SER A 4 17.03 -49.81 3.91
C SER A 4 17.59 -51.11 3.32
N ILE A 5 16.71 -52.07 3.03
CA ILE A 5 17.07 -53.30 2.29
C ILE A 5 17.48 -52.89 0.88
N LYS A 6 18.61 -53.41 0.39
CA LYS A 6 19.19 -53.05 -0.91
C LYS A 6 19.12 -54.19 -1.93
N TYR A 7 19.17 -55.44 -1.46
CA TYR A 7 19.19 -56.62 -2.31
C TYR A 7 18.16 -57.66 -1.86
N THR A 8 17.42 -58.25 -2.81
CA THR A 8 16.38 -59.27 -2.55
C THR A 8 16.57 -60.48 -3.46
N HIS A 9 16.37 -61.68 -2.93
CA HIS A 9 16.51 -62.92 -3.69
C HIS A 9 15.38 -63.07 -4.74
N PRO A 10 15.70 -63.39 -6.02
CA PRO A 10 14.75 -63.28 -7.13
C PRO A 10 13.60 -64.31 -7.07
N GLN A 11 13.82 -65.44 -6.40
CA GLN A 11 12.82 -66.51 -6.26
C GLN A 11 12.19 -66.56 -4.87
N ASN A 12 12.73 -65.82 -3.89
CA ASN A 12 12.25 -65.89 -2.51
C ASN A 12 12.36 -64.51 -1.83
N PRO A 13 11.29 -63.70 -1.84
CA PRO A 13 11.33 -62.29 -1.44
C PRO A 13 11.58 -62.07 0.06
N ASP A 14 11.47 -63.11 0.88
CA ASP A 14 11.75 -63.07 2.33
C ASP A 14 13.25 -63.06 2.65
N LEU A 15 14.10 -63.44 1.68
CA LEU A 15 15.55 -63.41 1.82
C LEU A 15 16.09 -62.07 1.30
N GLN A 16 16.38 -61.18 2.24
CA GLN A 16 16.78 -59.81 1.98
C GLN A 16 18.15 -59.51 2.61
N TRP A 17 18.90 -58.63 1.96
CA TRP A 17 20.19 -58.17 2.47
C TRP A 17 20.37 -56.67 2.23
N THR A 18 20.79 -55.96 3.27
CA THR A 18 20.94 -54.49 3.25
C THR A 18 22.23 -54.03 2.54
N GLY A 19 23.05 -54.97 2.06
CA GLY A 19 24.37 -54.68 1.48
C GLY A 19 25.43 -54.26 2.50
N LYS A 20 25.10 -54.24 3.80
CA LYS A 20 26.03 -53.97 4.91
C LYS A 20 26.14 -55.22 5.79
N GLY A 21 27.35 -55.53 6.26
CA GLY A 21 27.64 -56.70 7.11
C GLY A 21 28.04 -57.96 6.34
N ARG A 22 28.00 -59.12 7.01
CA ARG A 22 28.45 -60.40 6.43
C ARG A 22 27.53 -60.82 5.28
N LYS A 23 28.11 -61.11 4.11
CA LYS A 23 27.39 -61.51 2.91
C LYS A 23 26.68 -62.86 3.12
N PRO A 24 25.37 -62.96 2.82
CA PRO A 24 24.63 -64.21 2.93
C PRO A 24 25.06 -65.22 1.85
N ILE A 25 25.00 -66.51 2.21
CA ILE A 25 25.43 -67.63 1.34
C ILE A 25 24.70 -67.64 0.00
N TRP A 26 23.43 -67.22 -0.04
CA TRP A 26 22.65 -67.19 -1.28
C TRP A 26 23.16 -66.15 -2.28
N VAL A 27 23.68 -65.01 -1.81
CA VAL A 27 24.28 -63.98 -2.67
C VAL A 27 25.60 -64.48 -3.24
N ASP A 28 26.40 -65.19 -2.45
CA ASP A 28 27.64 -65.81 -2.95
C ASP A 28 27.36 -66.90 -3.99
N ARG A 29 26.33 -67.72 -3.77
CA ARG A 29 25.90 -68.72 -4.75
C ARG A 29 25.44 -68.08 -6.05
N TRP A 30 24.64 -67.02 -5.97
CA TRP A 30 24.16 -66.27 -7.14
C TRP A 30 25.30 -65.69 -7.98
N LEU A 31 26.31 -65.11 -7.34
CA LEU A 31 27.49 -64.61 -8.06
C LEU A 31 28.32 -65.73 -8.68
N ASN A 32 28.46 -66.87 -8.01
CA ASN A 32 29.21 -68.01 -8.53
C ASN A 32 28.53 -68.68 -9.72
N ASP A 33 27.19 -68.63 -9.78
CA ASP A 33 26.40 -69.15 -10.91
C ASP A 33 26.36 -68.16 -12.10
N GLY A 34 27.13 -67.06 -12.03
CA GLY A 34 27.30 -66.08 -13.10
C GLY A 34 26.33 -64.90 -13.07
N GLY A 35 25.50 -64.78 -12.02
CA GLY A 35 24.62 -63.64 -11.81
C GLY A 35 25.37 -62.40 -11.33
N THR A 36 24.82 -61.21 -11.57
CA THR A 36 25.39 -59.94 -11.07
C THR A 36 24.62 -59.42 -9.86
N LEU A 37 25.30 -58.65 -8.99
CA LEU A 37 24.68 -58.03 -7.81
C LEU A 37 23.58 -57.02 -8.17
N GLU A 38 23.72 -56.37 -9.33
CA GLU A 38 22.73 -55.43 -9.88
C GLU A 38 21.39 -56.10 -10.18
N GLN A 39 21.40 -57.36 -10.61
CA GLN A 39 20.18 -58.15 -10.85
C GLN A 39 19.42 -58.49 -9.56
N LEU A 40 20.06 -58.31 -8.40
CA LEU A 40 19.47 -58.55 -7.08
C LEU A 40 19.01 -57.26 -6.40
N GLU A 41 19.25 -56.07 -6.99
CA GLU A 41 18.86 -54.81 -6.36
C GLU A 41 17.33 -54.70 -6.27
N SER A 42 16.83 -54.60 -5.04
CA SER A 42 15.42 -54.29 -4.83
C SER A 42 15.19 -52.82 -5.18
N ALA A 43 14.19 -52.54 -6.02
CA ALA A 43 13.76 -51.17 -6.30
C ALA A 43 13.62 -50.40 -4.97
N PRO A 44 14.07 -49.13 -4.90
CA PRO A 44 14.06 -48.37 -3.67
C PRO A 44 12.63 -48.32 -3.14
N ASP A 45 12.44 -48.79 -1.90
CA ASP A 45 11.19 -48.64 -1.17
C ASP A 45 11.08 -47.18 -0.71
N THR A 46 10.88 -46.27 -1.67
CA THR A 46 10.42 -44.91 -1.41
C THR A 46 8.96 -45.01 -1.01
N LYS A 47 8.72 -45.24 0.28
CA LYS A 47 7.52 -44.70 0.92
C LYS A 47 7.67 -43.19 0.95
N ASP A 48 7.43 -42.61 -0.22
CA ASP A 48 7.21 -41.19 -0.43
C ASP A 48 5.97 -40.80 0.36
N TYR A 49 6.17 -39.89 1.33
CA TYR A 49 5.11 -38.95 1.63
C TYR A 49 5.00 -38.06 0.39
N ASP A 50 3.96 -38.31 -0.40
CA ASP A 50 3.62 -37.56 -1.61
C ASP A 50 3.57 -36.05 -1.30
N LEU A 51 4.64 -35.35 -1.67
CA LEU A 51 4.75 -33.89 -1.65
C LEU A 51 4.86 -33.32 -3.08
N GLY A 52 4.49 -34.09 -4.11
CA GLY A 52 4.17 -33.54 -5.43
C GLY A 52 5.26 -32.71 -6.11
N ILE A 53 6.52 -33.18 -6.12
CA ILE A 53 7.56 -32.57 -6.95
C ILE A 53 8.24 -33.67 -7.76
N THR A 54 7.82 -33.82 -9.01
CA THR A 54 8.58 -34.55 -10.04
C THR A 54 8.96 -33.59 -11.16
N ASP A 55 10.25 -33.62 -11.51
CA ASP A 55 10.83 -32.91 -12.64
C ASP A 55 10.27 -33.43 -13.97
N GLY A 56 9.92 -32.48 -14.85
CA GLY A 56 10.12 -32.67 -16.29
C GLY A 56 8.97 -33.22 -17.14
N VAL A 57 7.73 -33.24 -16.65
CA VAL A 57 6.55 -33.44 -17.52
C VAL A 57 5.63 -32.24 -17.33
N VAL A 58 5.10 -31.70 -18.44
CA VAL A 58 4.12 -30.59 -18.46
C VAL A 58 2.88 -31.03 -17.67
N THR A 59 2.92 -30.82 -16.36
CA THR A 59 1.81 -31.05 -15.45
C THR A 59 0.90 -29.84 -15.54
N GLN A 60 -0.39 -30.11 -15.72
CA GLN A 60 -1.40 -29.09 -15.57
C GLN A 60 -1.17 -28.36 -14.24
N PRO A 61 -1.24 -27.02 -14.22
CA PRO A 61 -0.96 -26.26 -13.02
C PRO A 61 -1.89 -26.71 -11.91
N ALA A 62 -1.34 -26.94 -10.72
CA ALA A 62 -2.13 -27.35 -9.56
C ALA A 62 -3.17 -26.27 -9.24
N LEU A 63 -4.31 -26.64 -8.64
CA LEU A 63 -5.39 -25.69 -8.33
C LEU A 63 -4.90 -24.49 -7.51
N GLY A 64 -3.95 -24.70 -6.59
CA GLY A 64 -3.34 -23.61 -5.81
C GLY A 64 -2.53 -22.63 -6.68
N GLU A 65 -1.81 -23.13 -7.68
CA GLU A 65 -1.03 -22.33 -8.61
C GLU A 65 -1.92 -21.54 -9.56
N GLN A 66 -3.04 -22.14 -10.01
CA GLN A 66 -4.06 -21.47 -10.81
C GLN A 66 -4.71 -20.31 -10.03
N LEU A 67 -5.11 -20.56 -8.77
CA LEU A 67 -5.72 -19.53 -7.93
C LEU A 67 -4.73 -18.39 -7.61
N TYR A 68 -3.46 -18.72 -7.42
CA TYR A 68 -2.42 -17.72 -7.20
C TYR A 68 -2.18 -16.87 -8.45
N ALA A 69 -2.07 -17.50 -9.63
CA ALA A 69 -1.94 -16.82 -10.91
C ALA A 69 -3.15 -15.92 -11.25
N ASP A 70 -4.38 -16.38 -10.98
CA ASP A 70 -5.59 -15.58 -11.19
C ASP A 70 -5.62 -14.35 -10.27
N ARG A 71 -5.12 -14.44 -9.03
CA ARG A 71 -4.99 -13.29 -8.12
C ARG A 71 -3.96 -12.28 -8.61
N ILE A 72 -2.84 -12.73 -9.17
CA ILE A 72 -1.86 -11.83 -9.80
C ILE A 72 -2.47 -11.16 -11.03
N ALA A 73 -3.13 -11.92 -11.91
CA ALA A 73 -3.78 -11.38 -13.11
C ALA A 73 -4.94 -10.41 -12.79
N ALA A 74 -5.57 -10.53 -11.62
CA ALA A 74 -6.58 -9.60 -11.11
C ALA A 74 -6.00 -8.39 -10.37
N GLY A 75 -4.67 -8.28 -10.23
CA GLY A 75 -4.00 -7.19 -9.49
C GLY A 75 -4.16 -7.27 -7.97
N GLN A 76 -4.57 -8.43 -7.43
CA GLN A 76 -4.79 -8.67 -6.00
C GLN A 76 -3.56 -9.25 -5.29
N ALA A 77 -2.52 -9.57 -6.04
CA ALA A 77 -1.22 -10.03 -5.55
C ALA A 77 -0.11 -9.47 -6.44
N SER A 78 1.03 -9.13 -5.85
CA SER A 78 2.23 -8.70 -6.57
C SER A 78 2.87 -9.87 -7.31
N MET A 79 3.45 -9.58 -8.47
CA MET A 79 4.20 -10.56 -9.26
C MET A 79 5.47 -10.95 -8.48
N PRO A 80 5.68 -12.24 -8.17
CA PRO A 80 6.91 -12.69 -7.52
C PRO A 80 8.10 -12.57 -8.48
N ASP A 81 9.31 -12.39 -7.93
CA ASP A 81 10.54 -12.36 -8.71
C ASP A 81 10.82 -13.73 -9.35
N GLU A 82 11.56 -13.77 -10.47
CA GLU A 82 11.81 -15.03 -11.20
C GLU A 82 12.57 -16.08 -10.37
N ASP A 83 13.32 -15.64 -9.35
CA ASP A 83 14.09 -16.49 -8.43
C ASP A 83 13.31 -16.87 -7.16
N ASP A 84 12.06 -16.41 -7.01
CA ASP A 84 11.24 -16.72 -5.83
C ASP A 84 10.79 -18.20 -5.86
N PRO A 85 10.96 -18.97 -4.77
CA PRO A 85 10.54 -20.37 -4.69
C PRO A 85 9.03 -20.59 -4.90
N SER A 86 8.21 -19.54 -4.79
CA SER A 86 6.78 -19.57 -5.11
C SER A 86 6.49 -19.43 -6.61
N PHE A 87 7.46 -19.02 -7.44
CA PHE A 87 7.33 -18.87 -8.88
C PHE A 87 7.63 -20.18 -9.62
N THR A 88 6.85 -21.20 -9.32
CA THR A 88 7.00 -22.53 -9.91
C THR A 88 6.68 -22.51 -11.42
N PRO A 89 7.17 -23.51 -12.19
CA PRO A 89 6.81 -23.67 -13.60
C PRO A 89 5.29 -23.75 -13.83
N GLY A 90 4.54 -24.32 -12.87
CA GLY A 90 3.09 -24.38 -12.91
C GLY A 90 2.42 -23.02 -12.73
N VAL A 91 2.91 -22.19 -11.79
CA VAL A 91 2.45 -20.79 -11.65
C VAL A 91 2.72 -19.99 -12.93
N ARG A 92 3.89 -20.18 -13.56
CA ARG A 92 4.24 -19.51 -14.83
C ARG A 92 3.27 -19.86 -15.95
N ALA A 93 2.98 -21.16 -16.13
CA ALA A 93 2.03 -21.63 -17.15
C ALA A 93 0.60 -21.13 -16.88
N ALA A 94 0.14 -21.17 -15.63
CA ALA A 94 -1.17 -20.67 -15.24
C ALA A 94 -1.33 -19.16 -15.45
N LEU A 95 -0.27 -18.39 -15.19
CA LEU A 95 -0.28 -16.95 -15.37
C LEU A 95 -0.35 -16.56 -16.85
N GLU A 96 0.38 -17.26 -17.71
CA GLU A 96 0.33 -17.04 -19.16
C GLU A 96 -1.07 -17.35 -19.72
N GLU A 97 -1.72 -18.41 -19.23
CA GLU A 97 -3.12 -18.72 -19.58
C GLU A 97 -4.09 -17.64 -19.09
N ALA A 98 -3.96 -17.18 -17.84
CA ALA A 98 -4.81 -16.14 -17.26
C ALA A 98 -4.69 -14.80 -18.01
N LEU A 99 -3.47 -14.42 -18.40
CA LEU A 99 -3.22 -13.21 -19.19
C LEU A 99 -3.83 -13.30 -20.59
N ASN A 100 -3.72 -14.46 -21.25
CA ASN A 100 -4.36 -14.69 -22.55
C ASN A 100 -5.90 -14.67 -22.47
N ARG A 101 -6.49 -15.19 -21.39
CA ARG A 101 -7.94 -15.07 -21.12
C ARG A 101 -8.38 -13.62 -20.92
N ASN A 102 -7.59 -12.81 -20.22
CA ASN A 102 -7.89 -11.38 -20.06
C ASN A 102 -7.72 -10.60 -21.36
N ARG A 103 -6.68 -10.90 -22.15
CA ARG A 103 -6.45 -10.29 -23.46
C ARG A 103 -7.61 -10.56 -24.42
N SER A 104 -8.04 -11.81 -24.54
CA SER A 104 -9.19 -12.19 -25.37
C SER A 104 -10.50 -11.55 -24.90
N ARG A 105 -10.71 -11.39 -23.58
CA ARG A 105 -11.85 -10.64 -23.04
C ARG A 105 -11.82 -9.17 -23.43
N ILE A 106 -10.67 -8.51 -23.33
CA ILE A 106 -10.48 -7.11 -23.74
C ILE A 106 -10.70 -6.97 -25.25
N GLU A 107 -10.13 -7.86 -26.07
CA GLU A 107 -10.33 -7.88 -27.52
C GLU A 107 -11.81 -8.12 -27.90
N SER A 108 -12.52 -9.00 -27.18
CA SER A 108 -13.96 -9.21 -27.40
C SER A 108 -14.82 -8.02 -26.95
N ALA A 109 -14.46 -7.37 -25.84
CA ALA A 109 -15.16 -6.19 -25.32
C ALA A 109 -14.93 -4.97 -26.20
N THR A 110 -13.71 -4.79 -26.73
CA THR A 110 -13.40 -3.75 -27.72
C THR A 110 -14.08 -4.03 -29.06
N MET A 111 -14.14 -5.28 -29.54
CA MET A 111 -14.94 -5.62 -30.73
C MET A 111 -16.44 -5.39 -30.53
N GLN A 112 -16.99 -5.70 -29.35
CA GLN A 112 -18.39 -5.39 -29.02
C GLN A 112 -18.64 -3.88 -28.91
N ALA A 113 -17.69 -3.12 -28.34
CA ALA A 113 -17.77 -1.66 -28.28
C ALA A 113 -17.68 -1.02 -29.67
N VAL A 114 -16.81 -1.55 -30.55
CA VAL A 114 -16.66 -1.12 -31.94
C VAL A 114 -17.89 -1.51 -32.78
N GLN A 115 -18.49 -2.69 -32.55
CA GLN A 115 -19.75 -3.08 -33.20
C GLN A 115 -20.97 -2.31 -32.66
N ALA A 116 -20.95 -1.86 -31.40
CA ALA A 116 -21.95 -0.95 -30.85
C ALA A 116 -21.79 0.48 -31.43
N SER A 117 -20.55 0.91 -31.68
CA SER A 117 -20.23 2.19 -32.31
C SER A 117 -20.60 2.24 -33.81
N HIS A 118 -20.42 1.14 -34.54
CA HIS A 118 -20.74 1.06 -35.98
C HIS A 118 -22.22 0.92 -36.33
N ARG A 119 -23.15 0.98 -35.36
CA ARG A 119 -24.60 1.02 -35.64
C ARG A 119 -25.17 2.43 -35.86
N SER A 120 -24.36 3.49 -35.90
CA SER A 120 -24.82 4.81 -36.35
C SER A 120 -23.87 5.44 -37.34
N ASP A 121 -24.06 5.13 -38.62
CA ASP A 121 -23.47 5.89 -39.72
C ASP A 121 -24.44 7.00 -40.17
N SER A 122 -24.06 8.26 -39.90
CA SER A 122 -24.05 9.40 -40.85
C SER A 122 -23.96 10.74 -40.10
N SER A 123 -22.87 11.48 -40.39
CA SER A 123 -22.67 12.93 -40.19
C SER A 123 -23.06 13.53 -38.83
N LYS A 124 -22.44 13.08 -37.73
CA LYS A 124 -22.61 13.68 -36.39
C LYS A 124 -21.32 14.38 -35.97
N LEU A 125 -21.43 15.62 -35.48
CA LEU A 125 -20.36 16.29 -34.73
C LEU A 125 -20.30 15.65 -33.34
N ASP A 126 -19.41 14.69 -33.15
CA ASP A 126 -19.14 14.11 -31.84
C ASP A 126 -18.31 15.10 -31.02
N PHE A 127 -18.96 15.79 -30.08
CA PHE A 127 -18.26 16.65 -29.13
C PHE A 127 -17.49 15.77 -28.14
N SER A 128 -16.19 16.01 -27.98
CA SER A 128 -15.29 15.27 -27.07
C SER A 128 -15.60 15.45 -25.57
N ASP A 129 -16.55 16.32 -25.20
CA ASP A 129 -16.87 16.65 -23.80
C ASP A 129 -18.26 16.14 -23.43
N ASP A 130 -18.32 14.99 -22.76
CA ASP A 130 -19.56 14.36 -22.27
C ASP A 130 -20.41 15.33 -21.44
N LYS A 131 -19.80 16.31 -20.76
CA LYS A 131 -20.51 17.30 -19.93
C LYS A 131 -21.21 18.36 -20.77
N LEU A 132 -20.62 18.76 -21.90
CA LEU A 132 -21.25 19.68 -22.85
C LEU A 132 -22.51 19.03 -23.44
N GLN A 133 -22.45 17.76 -23.81
CA GLN A 133 -23.58 17.01 -24.38
C GLN A 133 -24.76 16.93 -23.41
N VAL A 134 -24.50 16.64 -22.14
CA VAL A 134 -25.54 16.64 -21.09
C VAL A 134 -26.20 18.02 -20.99
N CYS A 135 -25.44 19.10 -20.90
CA CYS A 135 -26.00 20.45 -20.82
C CYS A 135 -26.77 20.86 -22.09
N LEU A 136 -26.30 20.47 -23.28
CA LEU A 136 -27.02 20.73 -24.54
C LEU A 136 -28.38 20.03 -24.54
N SER A 137 -28.43 18.78 -24.06
CA SER A 137 -29.68 18.02 -23.94
C SER A 137 -30.67 18.65 -22.93
N GLU A 138 -30.18 19.10 -21.77
CA GLU A 138 -31.00 19.77 -20.74
C GLU A 138 -31.64 21.07 -21.23
N PHE A 139 -30.92 21.84 -22.07
CA PHE A 139 -31.43 23.09 -22.64
C PHE A 139 -32.19 22.90 -23.97
N GLY A 140 -32.45 21.65 -24.37
CA GLY A 140 -33.21 21.29 -25.56
C GLY A 140 -32.53 21.66 -26.87
N PHE A 141 -31.19 21.69 -26.89
CA PHE A 141 -30.42 21.88 -28.11
C PHE A 141 -30.09 20.51 -28.71
N SER A 142 -30.75 20.17 -29.81
CA SER A 142 -30.47 18.94 -30.56
C SER A 142 -29.92 19.27 -31.95
N ALA A 143 -28.69 18.83 -32.22
CA ALA A 143 -28.09 18.75 -33.56
C ALA A 143 -28.13 20.05 -34.38
N LEU A 144 -27.63 21.15 -33.80
CA LEU A 144 -27.49 22.43 -34.49
C LEU A 144 -26.09 22.55 -35.14
N THR A 145 -26.01 23.26 -36.26
CA THR A 145 -24.75 23.73 -36.85
C THR A 145 -24.12 24.83 -35.99
N ALA A 146 -22.83 25.14 -36.20
CA ALA A 146 -22.14 26.19 -35.45
C ALA A 146 -22.88 27.55 -35.56
N ASP A 147 -23.38 27.90 -36.73
CA ASP A 147 -24.14 29.13 -36.96
C ASP A 147 -25.50 29.14 -36.26
N GLU A 148 -26.17 28.00 -36.20
CA GLU A 148 -27.44 27.84 -35.50
C GLU A 148 -27.28 27.90 -33.98
N PHE A 149 -26.22 27.30 -33.43
CA PHE A 149 -25.85 27.46 -32.01
C PHE A 149 -25.57 28.92 -31.68
N MET A 150 -24.84 29.60 -32.56
CA MET A 150 -24.51 30.99 -32.37
C MET A 150 -25.74 31.91 -32.42
N GLN A 151 -26.68 31.66 -33.35
CA GLN A 151 -27.95 32.38 -33.43
C GLN A 151 -28.83 32.13 -32.20
N ALA A 152 -28.94 30.89 -31.74
CA ALA A 152 -29.64 30.55 -30.51
C ALA A 152 -29.02 31.24 -29.28
N GLY A 153 -27.69 31.36 -29.25
CA GLY A 153 -26.97 32.13 -28.23
C GLY A 153 -27.37 33.61 -28.23
N VAL A 154 -27.48 34.23 -29.40
CA VAL A 154 -27.91 35.63 -29.55
C VAL A 154 -29.34 35.84 -29.06
N ASP A 155 -30.26 34.98 -29.48
CA ASP A 155 -31.70 35.11 -29.18
C ASP A 155 -31.99 34.97 -27.67
N GLU A 156 -31.15 34.23 -26.96
CA GLU A 156 -31.26 34.02 -25.52
C GLU A 156 -30.41 34.99 -24.69
N SER A 157 -29.48 35.72 -25.31
CA SER A 157 -28.44 36.52 -24.63
C SER A 157 -28.97 37.70 -23.77
N ASN A 158 -30.28 37.98 -23.76
CA ASN A 158 -30.89 39.17 -23.13
C ASN A 158 -31.88 38.90 -21.99
N LYS A 159 -31.99 37.67 -21.48
CA LYS A 159 -33.03 37.29 -20.50
C LYS A 159 -32.44 36.86 -19.13
N SER A 160 -33.22 36.15 -18.31
CA SER A 160 -32.88 35.66 -16.95
C SER A 160 -31.62 34.78 -16.91
N LEU A 161 -31.16 34.40 -15.71
CA LEU A 161 -29.96 33.56 -15.53
C LEU A 161 -30.02 32.25 -16.33
N LEU A 162 -31.20 31.61 -16.38
CA LEU A 162 -31.45 30.41 -17.19
C LEU A 162 -31.08 30.64 -18.66
N HIS A 163 -31.52 31.76 -19.24
CA HIS A 163 -31.24 32.11 -20.62
C HIS A 163 -29.79 32.54 -20.83
N ALA A 164 -29.12 33.11 -19.83
CA ALA A 164 -27.69 33.38 -19.87
C ALA A 164 -26.86 32.08 -19.88
N CYS A 165 -27.26 31.06 -19.10
CA CYS A 165 -26.66 29.73 -19.14
C CYS A 165 -26.93 29.05 -20.49
N ARG A 166 -28.17 29.12 -21.00
CA ARG A 166 -28.56 28.60 -22.31
C ARG A 166 -27.80 29.27 -23.46
N ALA A 167 -27.64 30.58 -23.41
CA ALA A 167 -26.83 31.32 -24.38
C ALA A 167 -25.35 30.92 -24.27
N GLY A 168 -24.86 30.76 -23.04
CA GLY A 168 -23.50 30.34 -22.77
C GLY A 168 -23.17 28.93 -23.27
N THR A 169 -24.08 27.97 -23.11
CA THR A 169 -23.90 26.59 -23.61
C THR A 169 -23.90 26.56 -25.13
N ALA A 170 -24.76 27.36 -25.76
CA ALA A 170 -24.79 27.50 -27.22
C ALA A 170 -23.50 28.16 -27.76
N PHE A 171 -23.02 29.24 -27.13
CA PHE A 171 -21.74 29.86 -27.49
C PHE A 171 -20.54 28.93 -27.22
N TRP A 172 -20.57 28.13 -26.15
CA TRP A 172 -19.52 27.17 -25.86
C TRP A 172 -19.51 26.03 -26.88
N ALA A 173 -20.67 25.50 -27.25
CA ALA A 173 -20.79 24.48 -28.29
C ALA A 173 -20.35 25.00 -29.68
N ALA A 174 -20.71 26.24 -30.03
CA ALA A 174 -20.22 26.89 -31.24
C ALA A 174 -18.69 27.04 -31.24
N GLN A 175 -18.10 27.42 -30.10
CA GLN A 175 -16.66 27.52 -29.95
C GLN A 175 -15.97 26.16 -30.14
N GLU A 176 -16.52 25.07 -29.60
CA GLU A 176 -15.97 23.71 -29.79
C GLU A 176 -16.18 23.20 -31.22
N ALA A 177 -17.31 23.51 -31.86
CA ALA A 177 -17.57 23.15 -33.25
C ALA A 177 -16.57 23.82 -34.22
N LEU A 178 -16.23 25.09 -33.98
CA LEU A 178 -15.22 25.82 -34.76
C LEU A 178 -13.79 25.28 -34.56
N LYS A 179 -13.50 24.71 -33.38
CA LYS A 179 -12.22 24.01 -33.15
C LYS A 179 -12.17 22.70 -33.92
N LEU A 180 -13.27 21.94 -33.95
CA LEU A 180 -13.35 20.66 -34.65
C LEU A 180 -13.30 20.81 -36.18
N SER A 181 -13.82 21.91 -36.73
CA SER A 181 -13.71 22.20 -38.16
C SER A 181 -12.31 22.64 -38.60
N THR A 182 -11.42 22.99 -37.66
CA THR A 182 -10.04 23.38 -37.93
C THR A 182 -9.14 22.14 -37.75
N THR A 183 -9.01 21.33 -38.80
CA THR A 183 -8.22 20.09 -38.79
C THR A 183 -6.74 20.34 -38.48
N PRO A 184 -6.11 19.62 -37.53
CA PRO A 184 -4.67 19.68 -37.31
C PRO A 184 -3.97 18.78 -38.35
N GLY A 185 -3.75 19.28 -39.57
CA GLY A 185 -3.17 18.44 -40.63
C GLY A 185 -2.58 19.14 -41.86
N VAL A 186 -2.79 20.44 -42.04
CA VAL A 186 -2.14 21.18 -43.14
C VAL A 186 -1.21 22.22 -42.52
N VAL A 187 0.03 21.81 -42.25
CA VAL A 187 1.14 22.75 -42.02
C VAL A 187 1.51 23.30 -43.39
N ASP A 188 0.78 24.33 -43.83
CA ASP A 188 1.21 25.13 -44.98
C ASP A 188 2.23 26.15 -44.46
N ASN A 189 3.51 25.89 -44.72
CA ASN A 189 4.62 26.79 -44.39
C ASN A 189 4.64 27.96 -45.38
N SER A 190 3.61 28.81 -45.34
CA SER A 190 3.67 30.13 -45.98
C SER A 190 3.23 31.22 -45.02
N ASP A 191 4.02 32.29 -45.03
CA ASP A 191 3.97 33.42 -44.13
C ASP A 191 2.60 34.11 -44.05
N THR A 192 2.29 34.54 -42.83
CA THR A 192 1.41 35.64 -42.43
C THR A 192 -0.11 35.49 -42.62
N SER A 193 -0.81 35.48 -41.46
CA SER A 193 -2.21 35.90 -41.23
C SER A 193 -3.37 34.93 -41.52
N THR A 194 -3.26 33.65 -41.15
CA THR A 194 -4.44 32.83 -40.85
C THR A 194 -4.95 33.15 -39.43
N PRO A 195 -6.17 33.70 -39.26
CA PRO A 195 -6.72 33.96 -37.93
C PRO A 195 -6.82 32.65 -37.15
N GLY A 196 -6.29 32.60 -35.93
CA GLY A 196 -6.47 31.42 -35.09
C GLY A 196 -7.96 31.17 -34.82
N VAL A 197 -8.33 29.94 -34.42
CA VAL A 197 -9.73 29.55 -34.11
C VAL A 197 -10.42 30.51 -33.13
N LEU A 198 -9.64 31.05 -32.18
CA LEU A 198 -10.12 32.05 -31.22
C LEU A 198 -10.34 33.42 -31.83
N ASP A 199 -9.65 33.76 -32.91
CA ASP A 199 -9.77 35.03 -33.62
C ASP A 199 -10.95 34.99 -34.58
N THR A 200 -11.21 33.86 -35.25
CA THR A 200 -12.44 33.64 -36.05
C THR A 200 -13.70 33.77 -35.20
N PHE A 201 -13.72 33.20 -33.98
CA PHE A 201 -14.85 33.36 -33.06
C PHE A 201 -15.00 34.82 -32.56
N LYS A 202 -13.89 35.52 -32.30
CA LYS A 202 -13.92 36.94 -31.86
C LYS A 202 -14.35 37.89 -32.98
N GLU A 203 -13.94 37.62 -34.21
CA GLU A 203 -14.35 38.35 -35.42
C GLU A 203 -15.85 38.20 -35.62
N TRP A 204 -16.36 36.97 -35.55
CA TRP A 204 -17.78 36.67 -35.63
C TRP A 204 -18.61 37.43 -34.58
N ILE A 205 -18.16 37.45 -33.31
CA ILE A 205 -18.81 38.24 -32.25
C ILE A 205 -18.88 39.73 -32.63
N GLY A 206 -17.80 40.25 -33.23
CA GLY A 206 -17.69 41.64 -33.66
C GLY A 206 -18.64 42.00 -34.80
N GLU A 207 -18.73 41.14 -35.83
CA GLU A 207 -19.61 41.33 -36.99
C GLU A 207 -21.09 41.38 -36.63
N ARG A 208 -21.50 40.60 -35.61
CA ARG A 208 -22.88 40.56 -35.11
C ARG A 208 -23.20 41.65 -34.08
N GLY A 209 -22.24 42.55 -33.79
CA GLY A 209 -22.43 43.65 -32.84
C GLY A 209 -22.56 43.19 -31.37
N LEU A 210 -22.10 41.99 -31.04
CA LEU A 210 -22.15 41.47 -29.68
C LEU A 210 -20.98 41.99 -28.85
N SER A 211 -21.24 42.28 -27.58
CA SER A 211 -20.19 42.65 -26.63
C SER A 211 -19.38 41.42 -26.24
N LYS A 212 -18.08 41.40 -26.56
CA LYS A 212 -17.15 40.31 -26.19
C LYS A 212 -17.24 39.92 -24.70
N PRO A 213 -17.19 40.86 -23.73
CA PRO A 213 -17.37 40.54 -22.31
C PRO A 213 -18.62 39.72 -22.00
N ARG A 214 -19.74 40.05 -22.65
CA ARG A 214 -21.04 39.42 -22.41
C ARG A 214 -21.07 37.96 -22.84
N VAL A 215 -20.48 37.66 -23.99
CA VAL A 215 -20.38 36.30 -24.53
C VAL A 215 -19.50 35.44 -23.60
N TYR A 216 -18.35 35.97 -23.16
CA TYR A 216 -17.47 35.25 -22.24
C TYR A 216 -18.06 35.05 -20.85
N GLU A 217 -18.83 36.01 -20.33
CA GLU A 217 -19.60 35.84 -19.08
C GLU A 217 -20.63 34.71 -19.20
N ALA A 218 -21.35 34.65 -20.32
CA ALA A 218 -22.33 33.58 -20.57
C ALA A 218 -21.64 32.21 -20.66
N ILE A 219 -20.54 32.11 -21.41
CA ILE A 219 -19.74 30.87 -21.50
C ILE A 219 -19.22 30.46 -20.11
N ARG A 220 -18.77 31.42 -19.30
CA ARG A 220 -18.28 31.14 -17.94
C ARG A 220 -19.39 30.57 -17.05
N LEU A 221 -20.59 31.16 -17.10
CA LEU A 221 -21.76 30.65 -16.37
C LEU A 221 -22.15 29.25 -16.83
N ALA A 222 -22.12 28.99 -18.14
CA ALA A 222 -22.41 27.66 -18.69
C ALA A 222 -21.39 26.61 -18.24
N LYS A 223 -20.10 26.95 -18.24
CA LYS A 223 -19.03 26.05 -17.74
C LYS A 223 -19.11 25.82 -16.24
N PHE A 224 -19.59 26.81 -15.49
CA PHE A 224 -19.83 26.63 -14.06
C PHE A 224 -21.03 25.71 -13.83
N TYR A 225 -22.14 25.96 -14.52
CA TYR A 225 -23.35 25.13 -14.47
C TYR A 225 -23.08 23.66 -14.82
N SER A 226 -22.25 23.38 -15.83
CA SER A 226 -21.90 22.02 -16.24
C SER A 226 -21.04 21.23 -15.24
N ARG A 227 -20.39 21.93 -14.31
CA ARG A 227 -19.57 21.31 -13.26
C ARG A 227 -20.37 20.97 -12.00
N LEU A 228 -21.55 21.56 -11.84
CA LEU A 228 -22.38 21.34 -10.66
C LEU A 228 -23.09 19.98 -10.70
N PRO A 229 -23.28 19.34 -9.54
CA PRO A 229 -24.20 18.20 -9.37
C PRO A 229 -25.62 18.57 -9.80
N GLU A 230 -26.37 17.59 -10.31
CA GLU A 230 -27.74 17.80 -10.82
C GLU A 230 -28.67 18.43 -9.77
N GLU A 231 -28.52 18.05 -8.51
CA GLU A 231 -29.30 18.59 -7.38
C GLU A 231 -29.07 20.11 -7.20
N SER A 232 -27.83 20.56 -7.32
CA SER A 232 -27.41 21.96 -7.12
C SER A 232 -27.65 22.86 -8.35
N ARG A 233 -27.88 22.28 -9.54
CA ARG A 233 -28.19 23.05 -10.76
C ARG A 233 -29.48 23.85 -10.63
N SER A 234 -30.49 23.26 -10.00
CA SER A 234 -31.77 23.92 -9.75
C SER A 234 -31.63 25.13 -8.82
N GLN A 235 -30.79 25.01 -7.79
CA GLN A 235 -30.47 26.08 -6.84
C GLN A 235 -29.66 27.19 -7.51
N MET A 236 -28.73 26.85 -8.42
CA MET A 236 -27.99 27.88 -9.17
C MET A 236 -28.93 28.79 -9.98
N LEU A 237 -30.04 28.27 -10.50
CA LEU A 237 -30.98 29.03 -11.30
C LEU A 237 -31.84 30.02 -10.50
N SER A 238 -31.97 29.84 -9.17
CA SER A 238 -32.65 30.81 -8.30
C SER A 238 -31.76 31.99 -7.94
N ILE A 239 -30.44 31.82 -7.99
CA ILE A 239 -29.45 32.85 -7.63
C ILE A 239 -29.44 34.00 -8.65
N GLY A 240 -29.14 35.22 -8.19
CA GLY A 240 -28.97 36.38 -9.07
C GLY A 240 -27.74 36.26 -9.98
N LYS A 241 -27.84 36.74 -11.23
CA LYS A 241 -26.75 36.66 -12.23
C LYS A 241 -25.37 37.12 -11.71
N LYS A 242 -25.33 38.17 -10.89
CA LYS A 242 -24.08 38.70 -10.32
C LYS A 242 -23.46 37.77 -9.26
N GLN A 243 -24.26 37.10 -8.44
CA GLN A 243 -23.79 36.12 -7.46
C GLN A 243 -23.30 34.87 -8.18
N ALA A 244 -24.03 34.39 -9.19
CA ALA A 244 -23.61 33.26 -10.02
C ALA A 244 -22.28 33.51 -10.75
N LEU A 245 -22.05 34.74 -11.25
CA LEU A 245 -20.77 35.10 -11.86
C LEU A 245 -19.60 35.14 -10.86
N LEU A 246 -19.86 35.50 -9.60
CA LEU A 246 -18.85 35.48 -8.54
C LEU A 246 -18.51 34.04 -8.12
N LEU A 247 -19.52 33.19 -7.97
CA LEU A 247 -19.29 31.76 -7.70
C LEU A 247 -18.54 31.09 -8.86
N ALA A 248 -18.90 31.42 -10.11
CA ALA A 248 -18.21 30.93 -11.31
C ALA A 248 -16.75 31.43 -11.45
N SER A 249 -16.31 32.36 -10.58
CA SER A 249 -14.90 32.80 -10.54
C SER A 249 -14.06 32.02 -9.52
N LEU A 250 -14.68 31.22 -8.65
CA LEU A 250 -14.00 30.31 -7.73
C LEU A 250 -13.56 29.04 -8.46
N SER A 251 -12.54 28.37 -7.92
CA SER A 251 -12.19 27.00 -8.31
C SER A 251 -13.26 26.02 -7.83
N GLN A 252 -13.44 24.93 -8.56
CA GLN A 252 -14.43 23.89 -8.19
C GLN A 252 -14.07 23.25 -6.84
N GLU A 253 -12.79 23.06 -6.57
CA GLU A 253 -12.27 22.49 -5.32
C GLU A 253 -12.69 23.31 -4.09
N VAL A 254 -12.71 24.64 -4.18
CA VAL A 254 -13.16 25.51 -3.08
C VAL A 254 -14.66 25.37 -2.83
N ILE A 255 -15.45 25.14 -3.89
CA ILE A 255 -16.90 24.97 -3.79
C ILE A 255 -17.23 23.60 -3.16
N ASP A 256 -16.53 22.55 -3.61
CA ASP A 256 -16.72 21.19 -3.11
C ASP A 256 -16.26 21.08 -1.65
N GLN A 257 -15.09 21.63 -1.30
CA GLN A 257 -14.62 21.68 0.09
C GLN A 257 -15.56 22.47 1.00
N ALA A 258 -16.14 23.57 0.51
CA ALA A 258 -17.10 24.34 1.28
C ALA A 258 -18.38 23.51 1.53
N ALA A 259 -18.88 22.79 0.52
CA ALA A 259 -20.02 21.88 0.67
C ALA A 259 -19.74 20.74 1.66
N GLU A 260 -18.55 20.12 1.59
CA GLU A 260 -18.11 19.06 2.51
C GLU A 260 -17.98 19.55 3.97
N CYS A 261 -17.58 20.80 4.16
CA CYS A 261 -17.52 21.44 5.48
C CYS A 261 -18.90 21.88 6.02
N GLY A 262 -20.00 21.54 5.33
CA GLY A 262 -21.35 21.98 5.67
C GLY A 262 -21.60 23.47 5.40
N ASN A 263 -20.71 24.13 4.65
CA ASN A 263 -20.83 25.51 4.23
C ASN A 263 -21.28 25.56 2.76
N ASP A 264 -22.53 25.19 2.49
CA ASP A 264 -23.11 25.24 1.14
C ASP A 264 -23.19 26.69 0.63
N LEU A 265 -22.17 27.08 -0.15
CA LEU A 265 -22.03 28.40 -0.74
C LEU A 265 -23.13 28.71 -1.75
N ILE A 266 -23.69 27.68 -2.40
CA ILE A 266 -24.73 27.85 -3.43
C ILE A 266 -26.05 28.16 -2.74
N GLY A 267 -26.43 27.38 -1.73
CA GLY A 267 -27.63 27.63 -0.91
C GLY A 267 -27.55 28.97 -0.15
N LYS A 268 -26.38 29.36 0.35
CA LYS A 268 -26.20 30.64 1.06
C LYS A 268 -26.13 31.85 0.13
N ALA A 269 -25.62 31.68 -1.09
CA ALA A 269 -25.49 32.78 -2.04
C ALA A 269 -26.84 33.43 -2.42
N ASP A 270 -27.95 32.69 -2.35
CA ASP A 270 -29.29 33.25 -2.55
C ASP A 270 -29.68 34.25 -1.44
N LEU A 271 -29.26 33.95 -0.20
CA LEU A 271 -29.58 34.74 0.99
C LEU A 271 -28.58 35.88 1.27
N MET A 272 -27.39 35.83 0.66
CA MET A 272 -26.31 36.78 0.90
C MET A 272 -26.26 37.92 -0.12
N THR A 273 -25.94 39.11 0.35
CA THR A 273 -25.68 40.23 -0.56
C THR A 273 -24.38 39.99 -1.34
N VAL A 274 -24.26 40.63 -2.51
CA VAL A 274 -23.04 40.56 -3.35
C VAL A 274 -21.78 41.01 -2.59
N ALA A 275 -21.91 41.92 -1.63
CA ALA A 275 -20.80 42.40 -0.81
C ALA A 275 -20.35 41.35 0.22
N GLU A 276 -21.29 40.68 0.88
CA GLU A 276 -21.01 39.62 1.85
C GLU A 276 -20.40 38.39 1.17
N LEU A 277 -20.94 38.00 0.01
CA LEU A 277 -20.40 36.89 -0.78
C LEU A 277 -18.95 37.15 -1.21
N LYS A 278 -18.63 38.39 -1.62
CA LYS A 278 -17.25 38.79 -1.91
C LYS A 278 -16.35 38.70 -0.69
N GLY A 279 -16.85 39.07 0.49
CA GLY A 279 -16.13 38.95 1.75
C GLY A 279 -15.82 37.49 2.10
N GLU A 280 -16.79 36.59 1.93
CA GLU A 280 -16.61 35.16 2.19
C GLU A 280 -15.64 34.52 1.20
N ILE A 281 -15.77 34.82 -0.10
CA ILE A 281 -14.82 34.40 -1.14
C ILE A 281 -13.40 34.83 -0.80
N ALA A 282 -13.20 36.10 -0.43
CA ALA A 282 -11.89 36.60 -0.04
C ALA A 282 -11.34 35.91 1.22
N SER A 283 -12.22 35.50 2.15
CA SER A 283 -11.82 34.74 3.33
C SER A 283 -11.39 33.31 3.00
N LEU A 284 -12.08 32.65 2.08
CA LEU A 284 -11.75 31.31 1.61
C LEU A 284 -10.42 31.30 0.87
N GLN A 285 -10.21 32.24 -0.04
CA GLN A 285 -8.93 32.40 -0.75
C GLN A 285 -7.74 32.65 0.19
N ARG A 286 -7.97 33.36 1.31
CA ARG A 286 -6.92 33.53 2.34
C ARG A 286 -6.62 32.22 3.07
N ARG A 287 -7.63 31.39 3.34
CA ARG A 287 -7.44 30.08 3.98
C ARG A 287 -6.69 29.13 3.07
N GLU A 288 -7.07 29.07 1.79
CA GLU A 288 -6.40 28.27 0.77
C GLU A 288 -4.90 28.61 0.70
N LYS A 289 -4.56 29.91 0.58
CA LYS A 289 -3.17 30.37 0.59
C LYS A 289 -2.41 30.01 1.87
N ASN A 290 -3.08 30.01 3.02
CA ASN A 290 -2.46 29.60 4.28
C ASN A 290 -2.16 28.10 4.27
N TYR A 291 -3.09 27.26 3.80
CA TYR A 291 -2.90 25.82 3.69
C TYR A 291 -1.82 25.45 2.68
N GLU A 292 -1.74 26.15 1.54
CA GLU A 292 -0.62 25.98 0.59
C GLU A 292 0.73 26.26 1.25
N ALA A 293 0.83 27.34 2.03
CA ALA A 293 2.05 27.66 2.77
C ALA A 293 2.37 26.62 3.86
N GLU A 294 1.36 26.01 4.49
CA GLU A 294 1.56 24.91 5.45
C GLU A 294 2.02 23.62 4.77
N LEU A 295 1.44 23.28 3.62
CA LEU A 295 1.87 22.15 2.79
C LEU A 295 3.32 22.32 2.33
N GLU A 296 3.70 23.52 1.91
CA GLU A 296 5.08 23.81 1.52
C GLU A 296 6.05 23.65 2.69
N ARG A 297 5.68 24.13 3.89
CA ARG A 297 6.48 23.93 5.12
C ARG A 297 6.62 22.45 5.47
N ALA A 298 5.52 21.70 5.42
CA ALA A 298 5.52 20.27 5.70
C ALA A 298 6.36 19.50 4.66
N GLY A 299 6.23 19.82 3.38
CA GLY A 299 7.04 19.22 2.31
C GLY A 299 8.53 19.52 2.48
N ASN A 300 8.88 20.75 2.83
CA ASN A 300 10.27 21.12 3.14
C ASN A 300 10.81 20.39 4.38
N GLN A 301 9.98 20.14 5.39
CA GLN A 301 10.36 19.36 6.56
C GLN A 301 10.59 17.88 6.22
N ILE A 302 9.71 17.28 5.42
CA ILE A 302 9.87 15.92 4.91
C ILE A 302 11.17 15.80 4.12
N LYS A 303 11.46 16.77 3.24
CA LYS A 303 12.70 16.80 2.45
C LYS A 303 13.95 16.90 3.32
N ARG A 304 13.94 17.74 4.37
CA ARG A 304 15.07 17.82 5.31
C ARG A 304 15.28 16.51 6.07
N LEU A 305 14.20 15.88 6.53
CA LEU A 305 14.27 14.61 7.25
C LEU A 305 14.70 13.46 6.33
N SER A 306 14.30 13.48 5.05
CA SER A 306 14.72 12.48 4.08
C SER A 306 16.18 12.66 3.65
N GLU A 307 16.64 13.91 3.50
CA GLU A 307 18.05 14.21 3.24
C GLU A 307 18.95 13.86 4.44
N ALA A 308 18.48 14.08 5.67
CA ALA A 308 19.14 13.62 6.89
C ALA A 308 19.17 12.08 7.01
N LYS A 309 18.22 11.39 6.35
CA LYS A 309 18.19 9.93 6.20
C LYS A 309 18.96 9.41 4.97
N LYS A 310 19.75 10.24 4.28
CA LYS A 310 20.71 9.72 3.28
C LYS A 310 21.59 8.69 4.00
N ARG A 311 21.39 7.43 3.62
CA ARG A 311 21.98 6.27 4.30
C ARG A 311 23.48 6.48 4.41
N THR A 312 23.98 6.52 5.64
CA THR A 312 25.40 6.67 5.93
C THR A 312 26.14 5.33 5.88
N THR A 313 25.40 4.23 5.87
CA THR A 313 25.88 2.86 5.97
C THR A 313 25.88 2.16 4.61
N ASP A 314 26.89 1.31 4.40
CA ASP A 314 27.09 0.52 3.18
C ASP A 314 26.21 -0.76 3.14
N PHE A 315 25.39 -0.99 4.16
CA PHE A 315 24.59 -2.21 4.30
C PHE A 315 23.21 -2.09 3.66
N LEU A 316 22.60 -3.25 3.40
CA LEU A 316 21.18 -3.31 3.06
C LEU A 316 20.36 -2.97 4.30
N LEU A 317 19.23 -2.29 4.11
CA LEU A 317 18.33 -1.88 5.20
C LEU A 317 17.98 -3.03 6.14
N ARG A 318 17.66 -4.20 5.57
CA ARG A 318 17.30 -5.37 6.37
C ARG A 318 18.45 -5.85 7.26
N THR A 319 19.69 -5.71 6.78
CA THR A 319 20.88 -6.06 7.54
C THR A 319 21.08 -5.09 8.70
N GLU A 320 20.83 -3.81 8.51
CA GLU A 320 20.90 -2.79 9.58
C GLU A 320 19.86 -3.05 10.65
N GLU A 321 18.59 -3.24 10.26
CA GLU A 321 17.51 -3.56 11.20
C GLU A 321 17.83 -4.79 12.06
N LEU A 322 18.36 -5.84 11.42
CA LEU A 322 18.75 -7.06 12.13
C LEU A 322 19.91 -6.81 13.09
N ARG A 323 20.90 -6.01 12.69
CA ARG A 323 22.05 -5.68 13.54
C ARG A 323 21.64 -4.83 14.74
N GLU A 324 20.82 -3.81 14.54
CA GLU A 324 20.27 -2.97 15.60
C GLU A 324 19.46 -3.82 16.60
N GLU A 325 18.57 -4.68 16.10
CA GLU A 325 17.76 -5.57 16.95
C GLU A 325 18.64 -6.58 17.71
N CYS A 326 19.64 -7.17 17.04
CA CYS A 326 20.57 -8.09 17.69
C CYS A 326 21.33 -7.43 18.85
N MET A 327 21.79 -6.18 18.69
CA MET A 327 22.45 -5.43 19.76
C MET A 327 21.50 -5.16 20.93
N ALA A 328 20.28 -4.72 20.63
CA ALA A 328 19.26 -4.48 21.65
C ALA A 328 18.94 -5.74 22.46
N LEU A 329 18.74 -6.88 21.78
CA LEU A 329 18.47 -8.17 22.41
C LEU A 329 19.68 -8.70 23.19
N GLN A 330 20.90 -8.51 22.69
CA GLN A 330 22.13 -8.88 23.39
C GLN A 330 22.23 -8.14 24.73
N LEU A 331 22.11 -6.81 24.72
CA LEU A 331 22.16 -6.02 25.95
C LEU A 331 21.03 -6.40 26.91
N GLY A 332 19.82 -6.60 26.38
CA GLY A 332 18.71 -7.12 27.16
C GLY A 332 19.06 -8.42 27.87
N GLY A 333 19.65 -9.39 27.15
CA GLY A 333 20.13 -10.64 27.73
C GLY A 333 21.19 -10.45 28.81
N GLU A 334 22.20 -9.61 28.56
CA GLU A 334 23.27 -9.28 29.51
C GLU A 334 22.72 -8.67 30.81
N LEU A 335 21.77 -7.74 30.72
CA LEU A 335 21.14 -7.13 31.89
C LEU A 335 20.38 -8.15 32.74
N HIS A 336 19.68 -9.10 32.13
CA HIS A 336 19.00 -10.18 32.85
C HIS A 336 20.00 -11.12 33.54
N LEU A 337 21.10 -11.48 32.86
CA LEU A 337 22.16 -12.32 33.43
C LEU A 337 22.86 -11.62 34.60
N ASN A 338 23.15 -10.32 34.48
CA ASN A 338 23.67 -9.50 35.57
C ASN A 338 22.68 -9.43 36.75
N GLY A 339 21.37 -9.39 36.47
CA GLY A 339 20.32 -9.48 37.47
C GLY A 339 20.35 -10.81 38.24
N LEU A 340 20.50 -11.94 37.55
CA LEU A 340 20.65 -13.25 38.19
C LEU A 340 21.93 -13.33 39.04
N ARG A 341 23.05 -12.81 38.52
CA ARG A 341 24.30 -12.74 39.27
C ARG A 341 24.13 -11.95 40.57
N LYS A 342 23.51 -10.77 40.50
CA LYS A 342 23.22 -9.96 41.69
C LYS A 342 22.35 -10.70 42.70
N LEU A 343 21.31 -11.40 42.24
CA LEU A 343 20.46 -12.22 43.12
C LEU A 343 21.26 -13.33 43.81
N PHE A 344 22.20 -13.95 43.11
CA PHE A 344 23.10 -14.95 43.70
C PHE A 344 24.02 -14.32 44.75
N ASP A 345 24.65 -13.19 44.43
CA ASP A 345 25.55 -12.47 45.33
C ASP A 345 24.82 -11.96 46.60
N ASP A 346 23.54 -11.61 46.47
CA ASP A 346 22.67 -11.19 47.58
C ASP A 346 22.15 -12.37 48.43
N THR A 347 22.34 -13.62 47.98
CA THR A 347 21.84 -14.82 48.68
C THR A 347 22.81 -15.26 49.78
N ASP A 348 22.36 -15.26 51.03
CA ASP A 348 23.12 -15.85 52.14
C ASP A 348 22.92 -17.37 52.21
N THR A 349 23.94 -18.11 51.79
CA THR A 349 23.92 -19.59 51.82
C THR A 349 23.79 -20.19 53.22
N GLN A 350 24.08 -19.43 54.27
CA GLN A 350 23.98 -19.88 55.67
C GLN A 350 22.60 -19.58 56.30
N ALA A 351 21.76 -18.79 55.62
CA ALA A 351 20.42 -18.49 56.09
C ALA A 351 19.49 -19.72 55.96
N PRO A 352 18.37 -19.77 56.71
CA PRO A 352 17.33 -20.76 56.48
C PRO A 352 16.88 -20.71 55.01
N GLU A 353 16.90 -21.85 54.32
CA GLU A 353 16.60 -21.98 52.89
C GLU A 353 17.59 -21.28 51.93
N GLY A 354 18.74 -20.78 52.41
CA GLY A 354 19.76 -20.15 51.57
C GLY A 354 20.27 -21.05 50.45
N GLY A 355 20.41 -22.36 50.72
CA GLY A 355 20.73 -23.36 49.70
C GLY A 355 19.65 -23.46 48.60
N LEU A 356 18.37 -23.48 48.98
CA LEU A 356 17.26 -23.56 48.03
C LEU A 356 17.17 -22.28 47.16
N GLN A 357 17.45 -21.12 47.75
CA GLN A 357 17.51 -19.85 47.03
C GLN A 357 18.63 -19.85 45.98
N ALA A 358 19.83 -20.28 46.38
CA ALA A 358 20.98 -20.41 45.48
C ALA A 358 20.72 -21.44 44.36
N GLU A 359 20.09 -22.57 44.68
CA GLU A 359 19.68 -23.58 43.71
C GLU A 359 18.69 -23.04 42.67
N HIS A 360 17.73 -22.20 43.07
CA HIS A 360 16.79 -21.60 42.12
C HIS A 360 17.50 -20.66 41.12
N VAL A 361 18.43 -19.84 41.60
CA VAL A 361 19.23 -18.97 40.72
C VAL A 361 20.11 -19.82 39.79
N TRP A 362 20.69 -20.90 40.32
CA TRP A 362 21.48 -21.85 39.54
C TRP A 362 20.66 -22.55 38.44
N ILE A 363 19.45 -23.04 38.74
CA ILE A 363 18.54 -23.65 37.75
C ILE A 363 18.17 -22.63 36.67
N ALA A 364 17.81 -21.41 37.06
CA ALA A 364 17.47 -20.34 36.11
C ALA A 364 18.65 -20.04 35.17
N ALA A 365 19.88 -19.95 35.69
CA ALA A 365 21.07 -19.72 34.87
C ALA A 365 21.34 -20.88 33.90
N ASN A 366 21.23 -22.13 34.36
CA ASN A 366 21.46 -23.31 33.51
C ASN A 366 20.40 -23.46 32.42
N THR A 367 19.13 -23.18 32.73
CA THR A 367 18.06 -23.23 31.72
C THR A 367 18.25 -22.17 30.63
N LEU A 368 18.66 -20.94 30.99
CA LEU A 368 19.02 -19.91 30.01
C LEU A 368 20.21 -20.34 29.14
N ALA A 369 21.26 -20.89 29.75
CA ALA A 369 22.44 -21.39 29.03
C ALA A 369 22.07 -22.51 28.04
N ALA A 370 21.25 -23.47 28.46
CA ALA A 370 20.79 -24.55 27.60
C ALA A 370 20.01 -24.03 26.38
N ARG A 371 19.13 -23.03 26.57
CA ARG A 371 18.39 -22.39 25.47
C ARG A 371 19.29 -21.59 24.53
N ALA A 372 20.31 -20.92 25.06
CA ALA A 372 21.28 -20.21 24.24
C ALA A 372 22.09 -21.18 23.36
N LEU A 373 22.52 -22.32 23.92
CA LEU A 373 23.25 -23.35 23.17
C LEU A 373 22.37 -24.00 22.07
N ASP A 374 21.12 -24.33 22.39
CA ASP A 374 20.13 -24.85 21.43
C ASP A 374 19.91 -23.88 20.25
N LEU A 375 19.81 -22.58 20.54
CA LEU A 375 19.73 -21.55 19.49
C LEU A 375 20.99 -21.51 18.61
N VAL A 376 22.18 -21.59 19.22
CA VAL A 376 23.44 -21.60 18.47
C VAL A 376 23.56 -22.84 17.58
N GLU A 377 23.13 -24.01 18.06
CA GLU A 377 23.09 -25.24 17.26
C GLU A 377 22.08 -25.14 16.11
N TYR A 378 20.88 -24.61 16.39
CA TYR A 378 19.85 -24.33 15.39
C TYR A 378 20.36 -23.42 14.25
N LEU A 379 21.11 -22.37 14.60
CA LEU A 379 21.68 -21.42 13.63
C LEU A 379 22.82 -22.06 12.83
N HIS A 380 23.72 -22.79 13.48
CA HIS A 380 24.79 -23.52 12.81
C HIS A 380 24.27 -24.50 11.75
N ALA A 381 23.21 -25.25 12.07
CA ALA A 381 22.64 -26.26 11.17
C ALA A 381 22.00 -25.66 9.90
N ARG A 382 21.67 -24.36 9.90
CA ARG A 382 20.96 -23.69 8.78
C ARG A 382 21.82 -22.68 8.02
N MET A 383 23.06 -22.44 8.44
CA MET A 383 23.92 -21.49 7.74
C MET A 383 24.59 -22.12 6.51
N PRO A 384 24.47 -21.51 5.31
CA PRO A 384 24.89 -22.13 4.05
C PRO A 384 26.42 -22.20 3.82
N GLU A 385 27.24 -21.33 4.45
CA GLU A 385 28.70 -21.26 4.20
C GLU A 385 29.57 -21.66 5.40
N GLY A 386 29.00 -22.34 6.39
CA GLY A 386 29.69 -22.59 7.66
C GLY A 386 29.73 -21.31 8.51
N ALA A 387 29.33 -21.44 9.76
CA ALA A 387 29.39 -20.31 10.67
C ALA A 387 30.84 -19.85 10.87
N PRO A 388 31.08 -18.55 11.03
CA PRO A 388 32.37 -18.08 11.50
C PRO A 388 32.62 -18.59 12.93
N ASP A 389 33.71 -19.34 13.14
CA ASP A 389 34.11 -19.82 14.48
C ASP A 389 34.37 -18.68 15.48
N ARG A 390 34.60 -17.45 14.97
CA ARG A 390 34.92 -16.26 15.76
C ARG A 390 34.30 -15.01 15.14
N PRO A 391 33.97 -13.98 15.95
CA PRO A 391 33.59 -12.68 15.45
C PRO A 391 34.67 -12.12 14.51
N LEU A 392 34.25 -11.63 13.34
CA LEU A 392 35.11 -11.01 12.34
C LEU A 392 34.87 -9.49 12.33
N ALA A 393 35.78 -8.73 11.71
CA ALA A 393 35.65 -7.26 11.63
C ALA A 393 34.31 -6.80 11.04
N ARG A 394 33.76 -7.55 10.06
CA ARG A 394 32.44 -7.27 9.46
C ARG A 394 31.26 -7.46 10.42
N HIS A 395 31.45 -8.14 11.55
CA HIS A 395 30.43 -8.32 12.59
C HIS A 395 30.51 -7.22 13.66
N LEU A 396 31.54 -6.38 13.65
CA LEU A 396 31.65 -5.23 14.56
C LEU A 396 30.73 -4.10 14.09
N LEU A 397 30.33 -3.25 15.04
CA LEU A 397 29.58 -2.03 14.73
C LEU A 397 30.43 -1.07 13.90
N THR A 398 29.80 -0.45 12.91
CA THR A 398 30.36 0.72 12.24
C THR A 398 30.41 1.92 13.20
N PRO A 399 31.23 2.94 12.93
CA PRO A 399 31.30 4.13 13.78
C PRO A 399 29.92 4.78 14.02
N ASP A 400 29.12 4.90 12.98
CA ASP A 400 27.77 5.47 13.06
C ASP A 400 26.81 4.61 13.89
N GLU A 401 26.83 3.29 13.68
CA GLU A 401 26.05 2.36 14.50
C GLU A 401 26.48 2.44 15.97
N ALA A 402 27.78 2.57 16.24
CA ALA A 402 28.30 2.71 17.59
C ALA A 402 27.87 4.03 18.24
N GLU A 403 27.84 5.14 17.50
CA GLU A 403 27.33 6.43 17.99
C GLU A 403 25.84 6.36 18.33
N ARG A 404 25.01 5.76 17.47
CA ARG A 404 23.59 5.52 17.77
C ARG A 404 23.43 4.63 18.99
N TRP A 405 24.22 3.57 19.06
CA TRP A 405 24.18 2.64 20.19
C TRP A 405 24.55 3.32 21.52
N MET A 406 25.48 4.29 21.52
CA MET A 406 25.76 5.09 22.72
C MET A 406 24.55 5.89 23.21
N LEU A 407 23.60 6.24 22.34
CA LEU A 407 22.36 6.92 22.70
C LEU A 407 21.27 5.93 23.17
N ASP A 408 21.18 4.76 22.53
CA ASP A 408 20.16 3.76 22.83
C ASP A 408 20.47 2.96 24.10
N TYR A 409 21.75 2.75 24.40
CA TYR A 409 22.20 1.96 25.54
C TYR A 409 21.59 2.45 26.88
N PRO A 410 21.66 3.74 27.26
CA PRO A 410 21.01 4.24 28.48
C PRO A 410 19.49 4.05 28.49
N LEU A 411 18.82 4.09 27.33
CA LEU A 411 17.37 3.91 27.25
C LEU A 411 16.98 2.47 27.61
N ILE A 412 17.74 1.49 27.11
CA ILE A 412 17.53 0.07 27.40
C ILE A 412 17.79 -0.21 28.89
N GLU A 413 18.87 0.33 29.45
CA GLU A 413 19.15 0.22 30.89
C GLU A 413 18.03 0.81 31.75
N ASN A 414 17.57 2.03 31.41
CA ASN A 414 16.49 2.69 32.13
C ASN A 414 15.19 1.90 32.06
N ARG A 415 14.87 1.32 30.91
CA ARG A 415 13.70 0.45 30.75
C ARG A 415 13.81 -0.80 31.63
N HIS A 416 14.95 -1.49 31.60
CA HIS A 416 15.17 -2.65 32.44
C HIS A 416 15.10 -2.31 33.94
N ALA A 417 15.66 -1.17 34.35
CA ALA A 417 15.56 -0.66 35.72
C ALA A 417 14.12 -0.35 36.12
N ALA A 418 13.34 0.26 35.22
CA ALA A 418 11.91 0.52 35.44
C ALA A 418 11.12 -0.79 35.59
N GLU A 419 11.37 -1.78 34.74
CA GLU A 419 10.75 -3.11 34.84
C GLU A 419 11.12 -3.83 36.15
N ALA A 420 12.37 -3.67 36.62
CA ALA A 420 12.80 -4.16 37.92
C ALA A 420 12.08 -3.47 39.08
N ALA A 421 11.93 -2.14 39.03
CA ALA A 421 11.20 -1.36 40.04
C ALA A 421 9.71 -1.73 40.08
N VAL A 422 9.08 -1.99 38.94
CA VAL A 422 7.69 -2.49 38.87
C VAL A 422 7.58 -3.86 39.54
N ARG A 423 8.53 -4.77 39.30
CA ARG A 423 8.56 -6.09 39.96
C ARG A 423 8.72 -5.95 41.47
N GLU A 424 9.55 -5.02 41.94
CA GLU A 424 9.73 -4.74 43.36
C GLU A 424 8.47 -4.14 44.00
N SER A 425 7.88 -3.11 43.40
CA SER A 425 6.63 -2.52 43.86
C SER A 425 5.50 -3.55 43.94
N ARG A 426 5.42 -4.47 42.97
CA ARG A 426 4.47 -5.58 43.03
C ARG A 426 4.73 -6.52 44.21
N ARG A 427 5.99 -6.85 44.48
CA ARG A 427 6.38 -7.67 45.66
C ARG A 427 6.01 -6.97 46.97
N GLU A 428 6.28 -5.67 47.08
CA GLU A 428 5.91 -4.88 48.26
C GLU A 428 4.39 -4.80 48.46
N ALA A 429 3.62 -4.61 47.40
CA ALA A 429 2.16 -4.58 47.45
C ALA A 429 1.57 -5.92 47.89
N THR A 430 2.19 -7.04 47.48
CA THR A 430 1.80 -8.39 47.90
C THR A 430 2.33 -8.80 49.27
N ARG A 431 3.25 -8.02 49.87
CA ARG A 431 3.81 -8.34 51.18
C ARG A 431 2.67 -8.30 52.21
N PRO A 432 2.47 -9.37 52.99
CA PRO A 432 1.42 -9.36 54.01
C PRO A 432 1.67 -8.19 54.95
N ARG A 433 0.69 -7.29 55.05
CA ARG A 433 0.73 -6.22 56.03
C ARG A 433 0.84 -6.89 57.40
N GLY A 434 1.93 -6.61 58.13
CA GLY A 434 2.13 -7.14 59.48
C GLY A 434 0.92 -6.84 60.37
N PRO A 435 0.76 -7.53 61.51
CA PRO A 435 -0.39 -7.36 62.40
C PRO A 435 -0.53 -5.90 62.81
N GLY A 436 -1.36 -5.17 62.07
CA GLY A 436 -1.64 -3.78 62.31
C GLY A 436 -2.48 -3.71 63.57
N ARG A 437 -1.94 -3.10 64.62
CA ARG A 437 -2.77 -2.68 65.76
C ARG A 437 -3.95 -1.89 65.16
N PRO A 438 -5.21 -2.30 65.39
CA PRO A 438 -6.35 -1.59 64.84
C PRO A 438 -6.29 -0.13 65.30
N LYS A 439 -6.37 0.81 64.35
CA LYS A 439 -6.61 2.23 64.63
C LYS A 439 -7.97 2.31 65.33
N GLY A 440 -7.96 2.28 66.66
CA GLY A 440 -9.19 2.33 67.46
C GLY A 440 -9.17 1.57 68.79
N SER A 441 -8.10 0.85 69.19
CA SER A 441 -8.07 0.27 70.55
C SER A 441 -7.77 1.32 71.62
N ALA A 442 -8.78 2.15 71.90
CA ALA A 442 -8.89 2.98 73.07
C ALA A 442 -9.25 2.13 74.29
N ASN A 443 -8.35 1.26 74.73
CA ASN A 443 -8.37 0.77 76.12
C ASN A 443 -7.23 1.46 76.86
N LYS A 444 -7.43 2.75 77.15
CA LYS A 444 -6.74 3.41 78.26
C LYS A 444 -7.47 2.94 79.51
N ALA A 445 -6.79 2.11 80.31
CA ALA A 445 -7.29 1.62 81.58
C ALA A 445 -7.81 2.80 82.43
N ALA A 446 -9.08 2.71 82.79
CA ALA A 446 -9.64 3.42 83.93
C ALA A 446 -9.69 2.41 85.09
N GLY A 447 -9.07 2.76 86.21
CA GLY A 447 -8.89 1.93 87.41
C GLY A 447 -7.40 1.68 87.66
N GLU A 448 -6.78 2.12 88.75
CA GLU A 448 -7.19 2.70 90.04
C GLU A 448 -6.14 3.69 90.50
#